data_AF-A0A930MJZ1-F1
#
_entry.id   AF-A0A930MJZ1-F1
#
_cell.length_a   1.000
_cell.length_b   1.000
_cell.length_c   1.000
_cell.angle_alpha   90.00
_cell.angle_beta   90.00
_cell.angle_gamma   90.00
#
_symmetry.space_group_name_H-M   'P 1'
#
loop_
_entity.id
_entity.type
_entity.pdbx_description
1 polymer ?
#
loop_
_entity_poly.entity_id
_entity_poly.type
_entity_poly.pdbx_seq_one_letter_code
_entity_poly.pdbx_strand_id
1 'polypeptide(L)'
;MQLLDTPEFPEVFYALAKAQTEELAALRARKDAKWVFVSPAADFRSDGEKTGAYILGGEELTLSAAGESIISYADYAVGMVDLIESGEHIGTRVSLVQK
;
A
#
# COMPACT_ATOMS: atom_id res chain seq x y z
N MET A 1 4.16 -12.57 -9.22
CA MET A 1 2.75 -12.40 -9.62
C MET A 1 2.18 -11.28 -8.78
N GLN A 2 1.60 -10.26 -9.39
CA GLN A 2 0.98 -9.14 -8.70
C GLN A 2 -0.55 -9.30 -8.69
N LEU A 3 -1.25 -8.58 -7.82
CA LEU A 3 -2.71 -8.63 -7.73
C LEU A 3 -3.37 -8.23 -9.07
N LEU A 4 -2.77 -7.31 -9.82
CA LEU A 4 -3.27 -6.90 -11.14
C LEU A 4 -3.10 -7.97 -12.25
N ASP A 5 -2.32 -9.02 -11.98
CA ASP A 5 -2.13 -10.14 -12.91
C ASP A 5 -3.21 -11.23 -12.74
N THR A 6 -4.08 -11.12 -11.73
CA THR A 6 -5.10 -12.15 -11.45
C THR A 6 -6.34 -11.97 -12.34
N PRO A 7 -7.00 -13.06 -12.76
CA PRO A 7 -8.22 -12.99 -13.58
C PRO A 7 -9.37 -12.21 -12.94
N GLU A 8 -9.40 -12.16 -11.61
CA GLU A 8 -10.45 -11.51 -10.82
C GLU A 8 -10.23 -10.01 -10.64
N PHE A 9 -9.10 -9.47 -11.12
CA PHE A 9 -8.79 -8.05 -10.95
C PHE A 9 -9.78 -7.17 -11.73
N PRO A 10 -10.39 -6.15 -11.11
CA PRO A 10 -11.37 -5.31 -11.80
C PRO A 10 -10.72 -4.48 -12.92
N GLU A 11 -11.19 -4.65 -14.15
CA GLU A 11 -10.66 -3.96 -15.34
C GLU A 11 -10.65 -2.44 -15.18
N VAL A 12 -11.64 -1.89 -14.47
CA VAL A 12 -11.77 -0.44 -14.21
C VAL A 12 -10.57 0.16 -13.46
N PHE A 13 -9.85 -0.66 -12.68
CA PHE A 13 -8.68 -0.22 -11.92
C PHE A 13 -7.36 -0.55 -12.62
N TYR A 14 -7.38 -1.31 -13.72
CA TYR A 14 -6.16 -1.86 -14.34
C TYR A 14 -5.20 -0.77 -14.78
N ALA A 15 -5.71 0.27 -15.45
CA ALA A 15 -4.87 1.37 -15.94
C ALA A 15 -4.13 2.08 -14.78
N LEU A 16 -4.83 2.30 -13.67
CA LEU A 16 -4.24 2.94 -12.48
C LEU A 16 -3.21 2.02 -11.81
N ALA A 17 -3.54 0.75 -11.59
CA ALA A 17 -2.65 -0.22 -10.96
C ALA A 17 -1.37 -0.46 -11.80
N LYS A 18 -1.51 -0.46 -13.13
CA LYS A 18 -0.37 -0.53 -14.04
C LYS A 18 0.53 0.70 -13.93
N ALA A 19 -0.05 1.90 -13.94
CA ALA A 19 0.73 3.14 -13.78
C ALA A 19 1.49 3.19 -12.45
N GLN A 20 0.87 2.76 -11.35
CA GLN A 20 1.52 2.65 -10.04
C GLN A 20 2.64 1.59 -10.01
N THR A 21 2.48 0.50 -10.76
CA THR A 21 3.53 -0.52 -10.92
C THR A 21 4.75 0.04 -11.65
N GLU A 22 4.52 0.84 -12.70
CA GLU A 22 5.58 1.54 -13.45
C GLU A 22 6.26 2.62 -12.58
N GLU A 23 5.51 3.35 -11.76
CA GLU A 23 6.04 4.31 -10.78
C GLU A 23 6.97 3.62 -9.76
N LEU A 24 6.55 2.50 -9.17
CA LEU A 24 7.38 1.73 -8.25
C LEU A 24 8.67 1.24 -8.93
N ALA A 25 8.59 0.78 -10.18
CA ALA A 25 9.78 0.38 -10.94
C ALA A 25 10.74 1.57 -11.15
N ALA A 26 10.20 2.76 -11.45
CA ALA A 26 10.99 3.97 -11.58
C ALA A 26 11.67 4.37 -10.25
N LEU A 27 10.96 4.29 -9.12
CA LEU A 27 11.54 4.56 -7.80
C LEU A 27 12.64 3.58 -7.44
N ARG A 28 12.47 2.29 -7.73
CA ARG A 28 13.49 1.25 -7.50
C ARG A 28 14.79 1.51 -8.26
N ALA A 29 14.74 2.24 -9.39
CA ALA A 29 15.93 2.62 -10.15
C ALA A 29 16.63 3.87 -9.60
N ARG A 30 16.00 4.67 -8.73
CA ARG A 30 16.56 5.89 -8.16
C ARG A 30 17.64 5.55 -7.12
N LYS A 31 18.77 6.26 -7.19
CA LYS A 31 19.87 6.20 -6.21
C LYS A 31 20.15 7.54 -5.53
N ASP A 32 19.47 8.57 -5.98
CA ASP A 32 19.61 9.98 -5.63
C ASP A 32 18.46 10.48 -4.74
N ALA A 33 17.55 9.58 -4.33
CA ALA A 33 16.42 9.89 -3.47
C ALA A 33 16.22 8.80 -2.42
N LYS A 34 15.90 9.21 -1.19
CA LYS A 34 15.35 8.31 -0.18
C LYS A 34 13.85 8.24 -0.41
N TRP A 35 13.32 7.05 -0.65
CA TRP A 35 11.91 6.84 -0.93
C TRP A 35 11.37 5.68 -0.11
N VAL A 36 10.08 5.72 0.18
CA VAL A 36 9.29 4.59 0.68
C VAL A 36 8.02 4.57 -0.16
N PHE A 37 7.73 3.44 -0.80
CA PHE A 37 6.47 3.30 -1.55
C PHE A 37 5.46 2.64 -0.63
N VAL A 38 4.38 3.35 -0.31
CA VAL A 38 3.37 2.87 0.62
C VAL A 38 2.16 2.45 -0.20
N SER A 39 1.94 1.14 -0.31
CA SER A 39 0.77 0.60 -0.99
C SER A 39 -0.42 0.56 -0.03
N PRO A 40 -1.60 1.08 -0.41
CA PRO A 40 -2.81 0.84 0.36
C PRO A 40 -3.27 -0.62 0.19
N ALA A 41 -4.23 -1.03 1.02
CA ALA A 41 -5.00 -2.24 0.81
C ALA A 41 -5.82 -2.17 -0.49
N ALA A 42 -6.30 -3.32 -0.99
CA ALA A 42 -7.04 -3.38 -2.24
C ALA A 42 -8.35 -2.57 -2.20
N ASP A 43 -9.06 -2.60 -1.07
CA ASP A 43 -10.22 -1.78 -0.79
C ASP A 43 -9.79 -0.57 0.06
N PHE A 44 -9.51 0.54 -0.63
CA PHE A 44 -9.00 1.77 -0.02
C PHE A 44 -10.13 2.78 0.18
N ARG A 45 -10.70 2.81 1.39
CA ARG A 45 -11.98 3.49 1.68
C ARG A 45 -11.79 4.92 2.15
N SER A 46 -12.29 5.89 1.38
CA SER A 46 -12.22 7.32 1.73
C SER A 46 -13.13 7.72 2.90
N ASP A 47 -14.20 6.96 3.13
CA ASP A 47 -15.21 7.16 4.19
C ASP A 47 -15.10 6.13 5.33
N GLY A 48 -14.05 5.31 5.32
CA GLY A 48 -13.80 4.33 6.38
C GLY A 48 -13.50 4.98 7.73
N GLU A 49 -13.86 4.30 8.82
CA GLU A 49 -13.62 4.75 10.18
C GLU A 49 -12.12 4.92 10.48
N LYS A 50 -11.79 5.89 11.34
CA LYS A 50 -10.46 6.03 11.93
C LYS A 50 -10.36 5.17 13.18
N THR A 51 -9.74 4.00 13.08
CA THR A 51 -9.52 3.10 14.22
C THR A 51 -8.24 3.45 14.98
N GLY A 52 -7.29 4.12 14.32
CA GLY A 52 -5.96 4.42 14.86
C GLY A 52 -5.01 3.21 14.86
N ALA A 53 -5.37 2.09 14.23
CA ALA A 53 -4.57 0.89 14.16
C ALA A 53 -4.47 0.36 12.72
N TYR A 54 -3.32 -0.24 12.40
CA TYR A 54 -3.06 -0.88 11.12
C TYR A 54 -2.05 -2.02 11.29
N ILE A 55 -1.90 -2.82 10.25
CA ILE A 55 -0.84 -3.82 10.05
C ILE A 55 0.11 -3.26 9.01
N LEU A 56 1.40 -3.19 9.35
CA LEU A 56 2.48 -2.91 8.42
C LEU A 56 2.89 -4.21 7.72
N GLY A 57 2.55 -4.32 6.45
CA GLY A 57 2.95 -5.41 5.56
C GLY A 57 4.16 -5.05 4.70
N GLY A 58 4.68 -6.05 3.99
CA GLY A 58 5.80 -5.90 3.06
C GLY A 58 5.37 -5.80 1.59
N GLU A 59 6.11 -6.48 0.72
CA GLU A 59 5.84 -6.55 -0.72
C GLU A 59 4.71 -7.53 -1.08
N GLU A 60 4.52 -8.55 -0.26
CA GLU A 60 3.48 -9.56 -0.45
C GLU A 60 2.10 -9.04 0.00
N LEU A 61 1.03 -9.61 -0.57
CA LEU A 61 -0.33 -9.31 -0.16
C LEU A 61 -0.52 -9.68 1.32
N THR A 62 -0.84 -8.70 2.14
CA THR A 62 -1.20 -8.87 3.55
C THR A 62 -2.71 -8.72 3.67
N LEU A 63 -3.34 -9.57 4.48
CA LEU A 63 -4.78 -9.53 4.77
C LEU A 63 -4.97 -9.26 6.26
N SER A 64 -6.10 -8.65 6.61
CA SER A 64 -6.54 -8.47 8.00
C SER A 64 -6.82 -9.83 8.66
N ALA A 65 -7.06 -9.82 9.97
CA ALA A 65 -7.48 -11.02 10.69
C ALA A 65 -8.79 -11.64 10.16
N ALA A 66 -9.63 -10.84 9.48
CA ALA A 66 -10.85 -11.29 8.82
C ALA A 66 -10.63 -11.86 7.41
N GLY A 67 -9.38 -11.87 6.92
CA GLY A 67 -9.05 -12.31 5.56
C GLY A 67 -9.33 -11.26 4.48
N GLU A 68 -9.45 -9.98 4.86
CA GLU A 68 -9.82 -8.90 3.96
C GLU A 68 -8.63 -7.97 3.67
N SER A 69 -8.59 -7.37 2.48
CA SER A 69 -7.61 -6.32 2.14
C SER A 69 -8.31 -4.97 2.14
N ILE A 70 -8.51 -4.40 3.33
CA ILE A 70 -9.23 -3.13 3.53
C ILE A 70 -8.33 -2.18 4.34
N ILE A 71 -8.38 -0.88 4.04
CA ILE A 71 -7.90 0.18 4.95
C ILE A 71 -8.67 1.48 4.70
N SER A 72 -8.92 2.26 5.76
CA SER A 72 -9.48 3.60 5.63
C SER A 72 -8.40 4.62 5.27
N TYR A 73 -8.78 5.73 4.62
CA TYR A 73 -7.85 6.85 4.36
C TYR A 73 -7.27 7.39 5.67
N ALA A 74 -8.08 7.42 6.73
CA ALA A 74 -7.67 7.92 8.03
C ALA A 74 -6.58 7.05 8.67
N ASP A 75 -6.72 5.72 8.65
CA ASP A 75 -5.71 4.82 9.24
C ASP A 75 -4.49 4.66 8.33
N TYR A 76 -4.67 4.72 7.02
CA TYR A 76 -3.55 4.81 6.08
C TYR A 76 -2.69 6.06 6.32
N ALA A 77 -3.32 7.21 6.58
CA ALA A 77 -2.61 8.45 6.90
C ALA A 77 -1.82 8.32 8.21
N VAL A 78 -2.34 7.63 9.22
CA VAL A 78 -1.60 7.32 10.46
C VAL A 78 -0.34 6.51 10.12
N GLY A 79 -0.47 5.40 9.38
CA GLY A 79 0.69 4.59 9.02
C GLY A 79 1.72 5.33 8.17
N MET A 80 1.30 6.23 7.28
CA MET A 80 2.24 7.08 6.54
C MET A 80 3.03 8.03 7.46
N VAL A 81 2.36 8.64 8.46
CA VAL A 81 3.03 9.52 9.42
C VAL A 81 4.04 8.72 10.27
N ASP A 82 3.66 7.54 10.75
CA ASP A 82 4.56 6.66 11.52
C ASP A 82 5.81 6.26 10.70
N LEU A 83 5.64 5.96 9.41
CA LEU A 83 6.77 5.66 8.51
C LEU A 83 7.71 6.87 8.33
N ILE A 84 7.15 8.08 8.24
CA ILE A 84 7.94 9.31 8.15
C ILE A 84 8.71 9.56 9.45
N GLU A 85 8.04 9.41 10.60
CA GLU A 85 8.63 9.66 11.93
C GLU A 85 9.71 8.64 12.29
N SER A 86 9.51 7.36 11.94
CA SER A 86 10.50 6.30 12.18
C SER A 86 11.74 6.42 11.29
N GLY A 87 11.58 6.88 10.04
CA GLY A 87 12.66 6.94 9.06
C GLY A 87 13.17 5.57 8.60
N GLU A 88 12.42 4.50 8.87
CA GLU A 88 12.72 3.13 8.45
C GLU A 88 12.25 2.86 7.01
N HIS A 89 12.46 1.64 6.50
CA HIS A 89 11.95 1.18 5.19
C HIS A 89 12.44 1.97 3.96
N ILE A 90 13.52 2.75 4.08
CA ILE A 90 14.11 3.49 2.96
C ILE A 90 14.52 2.55 1.83
N GLY A 91 14.08 2.86 0.61
CA GLY A 91 14.34 2.09 -0.60
C GLY A 91 13.46 0.85 -0.75
N THR A 92 12.38 0.74 0.03
CA THR A 92 11.47 -0.42 0.01
C THR A 92 10.03 -0.04 -0.28
N ARG A 93 9.26 -1.02 -0.74
CA ARG A 93 7.81 -0.97 -0.77
C ARG A 93 7.24 -1.66 0.47
N VAL A 94 6.31 -0.99 1.13
CA VAL A 94 5.53 -1.52 2.25
C VAL A 94 4.05 -1.46 1.92
N SER A 95 3.22 -2.14 2.71
CA SER A 95 1.76 -2.07 2.58
C SER A 95 1.11 -1.76 3.92
N LEU A 96 -0.03 -1.08 3.89
CA LEU A 96 -0.83 -0.81 5.08
C LEU A 96 -2.21 -1.44 4.91
N VAL A 97 -2.61 -2.25 5.90
CA VAL A 97 -3.91 -2.94 5.97
C VAL A 97 -4.54 -2.73 7.33
N GLN A 98 -5.86 -2.73 7.40
CA GLN A 98 -6.58 -2.68 8.67
C GLN A 98 -6.21 -3.87 9.56
N LYS A 99 -6.12 -3.60 10.86
CA LYS A 99 -5.80 -4.61 11.87
C LYS A 99 -6.96 -5.58 12.13
#